data_AF-A0A1V1THX3-F1
#
_entry.id   AF-A0A1V1THX3-F1
#
_cell.length_a   1.000
_cell.length_b   1.000
_cell.length_c   1.000
_cell.angle_alpha   90.00
_cell.angle_beta   90.00
_cell.angle_gamma   90.00
#
_symmetry.space_group_name_H-M   'P 1'
#
loop_
_entity.id
_entity.type
_entity.pdbx_description
1 polymer ?
#
loop_
_entity_poly.entity_id
_entity_poly.type
_entity_poly.pdbx_seq_one_letter_code
_entity_poly.pdbx_strand_id
1 'polypeptide(L)'
;MQAESHASERRLAVRRINSIVLDTRSIWRWVGFVSAFTYAVDVQQRWTSRLVLGFQPPTWAWLQSILFQIDLAAPLNGAKGFRIVSGHLYLQNRVAVDSAFMAACQRGDIPLMKQYLADQPWALRDRAISTGETPLLLAIKGQRLQAVRWLLEQGANPNDGDDDQVLPVFATLGMRPRQVRPFIQVPSSWDYWFECFRLLVSHGASVHEVARGKTLGTLNLISSCPKPPPYDYTLDYINLLRSENYVDFDMCDESGWSIFVNALRSPDHSLKAIRTLVDTGVNASRILDDGRTYLALAAESSSDVRVLQYLYDNGCALHLNRQDKWGWTPLHYCIFTESGKRGDPMMRRVKYLLDKGANPEIIADEHERVPIPTLDSDCFTPIDLAEHLEKYWPTGLTDLLRNYVRDEDVFYEAVESQDSVPATGG
;
A
#
# COMPACT_ATOMS: atom_id res chain seq x y z
N MET A 1 26.75 18.15 22.26
CA MET A 1 26.48 16.96 23.09
C MET A 1 25.11 16.93 23.78
N GLN A 2 24.39 18.04 24.00
CA GLN A 2 23.02 18.02 24.56
C GLN A 2 21.89 18.26 23.54
N ALA A 3 22.20 18.51 22.26
CA ALA A 3 21.18 18.71 21.22
C ALA A 3 20.83 17.40 20.46
N GLU A 4 21.71 16.40 20.50
CA GLU A 4 21.50 15.11 19.82
C GLU A 4 20.72 14.11 20.69
N SER A 5 20.63 14.30 22.02
CA SER A 5 19.87 13.38 22.90
C SER A 5 18.36 13.60 22.88
N HIS A 6 17.85 14.72 22.36
CA HIS A 6 16.41 14.98 22.30
C HIS A 6 15.75 14.57 20.98
N ALA A 7 16.54 14.33 19.92
CA ALA A 7 16.03 13.83 18.65
C ALA A 7 15.78 12.31 18.69
N SER A 8 16.53 11.57 19.51
CA SER A 8 16.45 10.11 19.62
C SER A 8 15.28 9.60 20.47
N GLU A 9 14.68 10.42 21.34
CA GLU A 9 13.49 10.05 22.14
C GLU A 9 12.16 10.20 21.38
N ARG A 10 12.15 10.74 20.15
CA ARG A 10 10.94 11.27 19.48
C ARG A 10 10.31 10.40 18.40
N ARG A 11 10.54 9.09 18.40
CA ARG A 11 9.74 8.15 17.61
C ARG A 11 9.38 6.94 18.47
N LEU A 12 8.52 7.17 19.47
CA LEU A 12 7.81 6.06 20.10
C LEU A 12 7.03 5.35 18.99
N ALA A 13 7.34 4.08 18.76
CA ALA A 13 6.67 3.26 17.75
C ALA A 13 5.15 3.35 17.97
N VAL A 14 4.47 3.99 17.03
CA VAL A 14 3.02 4.16 17.11
C VAL A 14 2.41 2.81 16.72
N ARG A 15 1.53 2.26 17.55
CA ARG A 15 0.90 0.95 17.35
C ARG A 15 -0.34 1.02 16.47
N ARG A 16 -1.07 2.15 16.52
CA ARG A 16 -2.30 2.33 15.73
C ARG A 16 -2.59 3.81 15.55
N ILE A 17 -2.89 4.21 14.32
CA ILE A 17 -3.35 5.56 13.98
C ILE A 17 -4.72 5.45 13.32
N ASN A 18 -5.73 6.09 13.91
CA ASN A 18 -7.04 6.28 13.31
C ASN A 18 -7.21 7.75 12.97
N SER A 19 -7.61 8.06 11.75
CA SER A 19 -7.98 9.43 11.36
C SER A 19 -9.44 9.47 10.90
N ILE A 20 -10.16 10.49 11.37
CA ILE A 20 -11.53 10.81 10.97
C ILE A 20 -11.51 12.22 10.41
N VAL A 21 -12.06 12.40 9.23
CA VAL A 21 -12.10 13.70 8.54
C VAL A 21 -13.55 14.00 8.19
N LEU A 22 -13.93 15.27 8.27
CA LEU A 22 -15.23 15.72 7.78
C LEU A 22 -15.39 15.30 6.32
N ASP A 23 -16.45 14.53 6.05
CA ASP A 23 -16.70 14.01 4.71
C ASP A 23 -16.73 15.16 3.69
N THR A 24 -16.02 14.96 2.58
CA THR A 24 -15.99 15.87 1.44
C THR A 24 -17.38 16.15 0.86
N ARG A 25 -18.34 15.23 1.03
CA ARG A 25 -19.73 15.37 0.59
C ARG A 25 -20.64 16.06 1.59
N SER A 26 -20.13 16.35 2.80
CA SER A 26 -20.90 17.01 3.85
C SER A 26 -21.26 18.44 3.45
N ILE A 27 -22.48 18.87 3.76
CA ILE A 27 -22.90 20.28 3.60
C ILE A 27 -21.96 21.22 4.39
N TRP A 28 -21.43 20.76 5.52
CA TRP A 28 -20.46 21.51 6.31
C TRP A 28 -19.17 21.74 5.54
N ARG A 29 -18.69 20.74 4.78
CA ARG A 29 -17.54 20.90 3.89
C ARG A 29 -17.85 21.87 2.76
N TRP A 30 -19.06 21.82 2.22
CA TRP A 30 -19.52 22.72 1.15
C TRP A 30 -19.58 24.18 1.59
N VAL A 31 -20.04 24.46 2.82
CA VAL A 31 -20.06 25.80 3.41
C VAL A 31 -18.66 26.25 3.88
N GLY A 32 -17.67 25.34 3.85
CA GLY A 32 -16.26 25.67 4.08
C GLY A 32 -15.68 25.16 5.39
N PHE A 33 -16.46 24.49 6.24
CA PHE A 33 -15.90 23.92 7.46
C PHE A 33 -14.97 22.73 7.17
N VAL A 34 -13.94 22.60 7.99
CA VAL A 34 -13.00 21.49 7.97
C VAL A 34 -12.89 20.96 9.39
N SER A 35 -12.94 19.66 9.53
CA SER A 35 -12.48 19.02 10.75
C SER A 35 -11.69 17.76 10.43
N ALA A 36 -10.67 17.53 11.24
CA ALA A 36 -9.89 16.30 11.24
C ALA A 36 -9.56 15.93 12.68
N PHE A 37 -9.69 14.65 13.00
CA PHE A 37 -9.31 14.09 14.27
C PHE A 37 -8.43 12.88 14.01
N THR A 38 -7.17 12.96 14.42
CA THR A 38 -6.23 11.84 14.38
C THR A 38 -6.00 11.36 15.81
N TYR A 39 -6.06 10.06 16.03
CA TYR A 39 -5.82 9.41 17.31
C TYR A 39 -4.76 8.35 17.13
N ALA A 40 -3.70 8.41 17.93
CA ALA A 40 -2.55 7.52 17.89
C ALA A 40 -2.34 6.86 19.25
N VAL A 41 -2.00 5.57 19.27
CA VAL A 41 -1.62 4.83 20.50
C VAL A 41 -0.23 4.28 20.32
N ASP A 42 0.65 4.46 21.30
CA ASP A 42 2.01 3.89 21.28
C ASP A 42 2.07 2.46 21.82
N VAL A 43 3.25 1.82 21.74
CA VAL A 43 3.49 0.47 22.28
C VAL A 43 3.20 0.37 23.78
N GLN A 44 3.34 1.48 24.52
CA GLN A 44 3.10 1.56 25.97
C GLN A 44 1.62 1.85 26.30
N GLN A 45 0.70 1.75 25.33
CA GLN A 45 -0.73 2.06 25.48
C GLN A 45 -1.01 3.51 25.87
N ARG A 46 -0.07 4.44 25.64
CA ARG A 46 -0.33 5.87 25.78
C ARG A 46 -0.92 6.40 24.49
N TRP A 47 -1.90 7.27 24.63
CA TRP A 47 -2.57 7.86 23.50
C TRP A 47 -2.15 9.32 23.28
N THR A 48 -2.15 9.72 22.02
CA THR A 48 -2.07 11.10 21.57
C THR A 48 -3.19 11.36 20.56
N SER A 49 -3.66 12.59 20.47
CA SER A 49 -4.65 12.96 19.45
C SER A 49 -4.40 14.34 18.90
N ARG A 50 -4.62 14.52 17.61
CA ARG A 50 -4.58 15.81 16.93
C ARG A 50 -5.99 16.17 16.46
N LEU A 51 -6.50 17.29 16.93
CA LEU A 51 -7.76 17.87 16.47
C LEU A 51 -7.45 19.10 15.61
N VAL A 52 -7.91 19.08 14.37
CA VAL A 52 -7.89 20.23 13.47
C VAL A 52 -9.32 20.66 13.21
N LEU A 53 -9.62 21.93 13.43
CA LEU A 53 -10.88 22.57 13.08
C LEU A 53 -10.57 23.80 12.25
N GLY A 54 -11.35 24.07 11.21
CA GLY A 54 -11.07 25.24 10.39
C GLY A 54 -12.23 25.69 9.54
N PHE A 55 -12.05 26.87 8.97
CA PHE A 55 -12.92 27.45 7.97
C PHE A 55 -12.09 27.77 6.72
N GLN A 56 -12.41 27.06 5.66
CA GLN A 56 -11.94 27.23 4.29
C GLN A 56 -13.07 27.89 3.50
N PRO A 57 -13.05 29.21 3.31
CA PRO A 57 -14.13 29.91 2.64
C PRO A 57 -14.34 29.34 1.23
N PRO A 58 -15.60 29.37 0.72
CA PRO A 58 -15.89 28.92 -0.64
C PRO A 58 -14.98 29.62 -1.67
N THR A 59 -14.72 28.95 -2.79
CA THR A 59 -13.76 29.41 -3.80
C THR A 59 -14.06 30.80 -4.37
N TRP A 60 -15.30 31.28 -4.29
CA TRP A 60 -15.72 32.62 -4.72
C TRP A 60 -15.48 33.73 -3.67
N ALA A 61 -15.19 33.38 -2.42
CA ALA A 61 -15.09 34.34 -1.32
C ALA A 61 -13.68 34.92 -1.11
N TRP A 62 -12.64 34.36 -1.75
CA TRP A 62 -11.25 34.88 -1.78
C TRP A 62 -10.71 35.33 -0.41
N LEU A 63 -11.06 34.60 0.65
CA LEU A 63 -10.65 34.86 2.02
C LEU A 63 -9.55 33.87 2.45
N GLN A 64 -8.73 34.27 3.42
CA GLN A 64 -7.77 33.36 4.04
C GLN A 64 -8.50 32.23 4.75
N SER A 65 -7.97 31.01 4.66
CA SER A 65 -8.48 29.91 5.48
C SER A 65 -7.88 29.99 6.87
N ILE A 66 -8.72 29.80 7.89
CA ILE A 66 -8.34 29.79 9.29
C ILE A 66 -8.39 28.34 9.76
N LEU A 67 -7.26 27.80 10.19
CA LEU A 67 -7.20 26.47 10.80
C LEU A 67 -6.68 26.57 12.22
N PHE A 68 -7.31 25.83 13.10
CA PHE A 68 -6.96 25.69 14.50
C PHE A 68 -6.61 24.23 14.76
N GLN A 69 -5.37 23.97 15.17
CA GLN A 69 -4.90 22.65 15.56
C GLN A 69 -4.66 22.62 17.06
N ILE A 70 -5.14 21.58 17.73
CA ILE A 70 -4.77 21.23 19.10
C ILE A 70 -4.24 19.81 19.10
N ASP A 71 -3.07 19.61 19.70
CA ASP A 71 -2.57 18.28 20.03
C ASP A 71 -2.84 17.98 21.51
N LEU A 72 -3.42 16.82 21.79
CA LEU A 72 -3.72 16.30 23.13
C LEU A 72 -2.93 15.00 23.37
N ALA A 73 -2.69 14.67 24.63
CA ALA A 73 -2.05 13.42 25.02
C ALA A 73 -2.58 12.88 26.34
N ALA A 74 -2.31 11.60 26.56
CA ALA A 74 -2.48 10.97 27.85
C ALA A 74 -1.78 11.77 28.97
N PRO A 75 -2.38 11.85 30.16
CA PRO A 75 -1.79 12.51 31.30
C PRO A 75 -0.57 11.74 31.81
N LEU A 76 0.42 12.46 32.37
CA LEU A 76 1.58 11.84 32.99
C LEU A 76 1.20 11.27 34.38
N ASN A 77 1.87 10.20 34.79
CA ASN A 77 1.84 9.65 36.15
C ASN A 77 0.45 9.19 36.66
N GLY A 78 -0.44 8.71 35.78
CA GLY A 78 -1.72 8.12 36.19
C GLY A 78 -2.79 9.11 36.65
N ALA A 79 -2.61 10.42 36.39
CA ALA A 79 -3.65 11.41 36.63
C ALA A 79 -4.90 11.16 35.73
N LYS A 80 -6.08 11.59 36.17
CA LYS A 80 -7.31 11.53 35.36
C LYS A 80 -7.37 12.72 34.41
N GLY A 81 -7.77 12.50 33.15
CA GLY A 81 -8.01 13.55 32.16
C GLY A 81 -7.11 13.46 30.93
N PHE A 82 -6.76 14.62 30.35
CA PHE A 82 -5.88 14.76 29.19
C PHE A 82 -4.97 15.98 29.34
N ARG A 83 -3.84 15.97 28.63
CA ARG A 83 -2.90 17.09 28.55
C ARG A 83 -2.99 17.73 27.17
N ILE A 84 -3.07 19.06 27.11
CA ILE A 84 -2.84 19.81 25.87
C ILE A 84 -1.33 19.88 25.65
N VAL A 85 -0.87 19.33 24.53
CA VAL A 85 0.55 19.32 24.12
C VAL A 85 0.91 20.63 23.43
N SER A 86 0.06 21.09 22.51
CA SER A 86 0.24 22.31 21.73
C SER A 86 -1.10 22.80 21.17
N GLY A 87 -1.15 24.09 20.83
CA GLY A 87 -2.26 24.73 20.12
C GLY A 87 -1.71 25.70 19.09
N HIS A 88 -2.16 25.60 17.84
CA HIS A 88 -1.69 26.41 16.73
C HIS A 88 -2.87 27.02 15.98
N LEU A 89 -2.77 28.31 15.67
CA LEU A 89 -3.66 29.01 14.75
C LEU A 89 -2.89 29.27 13.45
N TYR A 90 -3.41 28.73 12.35
CA TYR A 90 -2.87 28.91 11.01
C TYR A 90 -3.76 29.84 10.21
N LEU A 91 -3.17 30.92 9.72
CA LEU A 91 -3.75 31.75 8.67
C LEU A 91 -3.10 31.33 7.36
N GLN A 92 -3.90 30.74 6.47
CA GLN A 92 -3.40 30.15 5.24
C GLN A 92 -3.90 30.94 4.03
N ASN A 93 -2.95 31.37 3.20
CA ASN A 93 -3.25 32.06 1.96
C ASN A 93 -3.77 31.07 0.90
N ARG A 94 -4.81 31.48 0.17
CA ARG A 94 -5.47 30.67 -0.85
C ARG A 94 -5.34 31.36 -2.19
N VAL A 95 -4.60 30.74 -3.09
CA VAL A 95 -4.28 31.30 -4.42
C VAL A 95 -4.82 30.41 -5.52
N ALA A 96 -5.05 31.00 -6.70
CA ALA A 96 -5.42 30.22 -7.87
C ALA A 96 -4.30 29.22 -8.24
N VAL A 97 -4.67 28.02 -8.69
CA VAL A 97 -3.71 26.96 -9.06
C VAL A 97 -2.78 27.40 -10.19
N ASP A 98 -3.28 28.26 -11.07
CA ASP A 98 -2.57 28.87 -12.20
C ASP A 98 -1.88 30.19 -11.85
N SER A 99 -1.90 30.62 -10.57
CA SER A 99 -1.04 31.72 -10.12
C SER A 99 0.41 31.44 -10.48
N ALA A 100 1.16 32.50 -10.79
CA ALA A 100 2.45 32.36 -11.44
C ALA A 100 3.45 31.47 -10.65
N PHE A 101 3.50 31.61 -9.31
CA PHE A 101 4.35 30.76 -8.48
C PHE A 101 3.89 29.30 -8.45
N MET A 102 2.59 29.04 -8.32
CA MET A 102 2.03 27.68 -8.32
C MET A 102 2.24 26.97 -9.67
N ALA A 103 2.01 27.69 -10.77
CA ALA A 103 2.28 27.21 -12.12
C ALA A 103 3.78 26.95 -12.36
N ALA A 104 4.66 27.80 -11.84
CA ALA A 104 6.11 27.60 -11.91
C ALA A 104 6.53 26.33 -11.15
N CYS A 105 6.00 26.09 -9.95
CA CYS A 105 6.25 24.87 -9.18
C CYS A 105 5.82 23.61 -9.94
N GLN A 106 4.62 23.62 -10.53
CA GLN A 106 4.11 22.49 -11.30
C GLN A 106 4.91 22.23 -12.58
N ARG A 107 5.39 23.29 -13.25
CA ARG A 107 6.24 23.17 -14.46
C ARG A 107 7.70 22.87 -14.13
N GLY A 108 8.13 23.14 -12.90
CA GLY A 108 9.51 22.99 -12.46
C GLY A 108 10.41 24.11 -12.96
N ASP A 109 9.87 25.31 -13.16
CA ASP A 109 10.61 26.49 -13.60
C ASP A 109 11.35 27.13 -12.41
N ILE A 110 12.50 26.53 -12.07
CA ILE A 110 13.32 26.94 -10.92
C ILE A 110 13.72 28.42 -10.96
N PRO A 111 14.17 28.99 -12.10
CA PRO A 111 14.47 30.43 -12.19
C PRO A 111 13.28 31.30 -11.77
N LEU A 112 12.08 31.01 -12.29
CA LEU A 112 10.88 31.75 -11.96
C LEU A 112 10.49 31.56 -10.48
N MET A 113 10.57 30.34 -9.96
CA MET A 113 10.32 30.05 -8.55
C MET A 113 11.25 30.86 -7.63
N LYS A 114 12.54 30.95 -7.96
CA LYS A 114 13.53 31.74 -7.21
C LYS A 114 13.18 33.22 -7.19
N GLN A 115 12.83 33.77 -8.36
CA GLN A 115 12.43 35.17 -8.47
C GLN A 115 11.20 35.46 -7.59
N TYR A 116 10.16 34.64 -7.69
CA TYR A 116 8.95 34.82 -6.88
C TYR A 116 9.20 34.71 -5.38
N LEU A 117 9.99 33.74 -4.92
CA LEU A 117 10.24 33.57 -3.50
C LEU A 117 11.11 34.69 -2.91
N ALA A 118 11.95 35.32 -3.74
CA ALA A 118 12.71 36.50 -3.34
C ALA A 118 11.79 37.70 -3.09
N ASP A 119 10.77 37.88 -3.93
CA ASP A 119 9.80 38.97 -3.80
C ASP A 119 8.73 38.68 -2.72
N GLN A 120 8.30 37.42 -2.61
CA GLN A 120 7.20 36.97 -1.75
C GLN A 120 7.56 35.68 -1.00
N PRO A 121 8.34 35.76 0.09
CA PRO A 121 8.78 34.57 0.83
C PRO A 121 7.64 33.71 1.40
N TRP A 122 6.49 34.33 1.71
CA TRP A 122 5.32 33.61 2.23
C TRP A 122 4.66 32.68 1.20
N ALA A 123 4.92 32.87 -0.10
CA ALA A 123 4.34 32.06 -1.17
C ALA A 123 4.69 30.56 -1.05
N LEU A 124 5.78 30.24 -0.35
CA LEU A 124 6.17 28.87 0.00
C LEU A 124 5.05 28.09 0.73
N ARG A 125 4.18 28.81 1.48
CA ARG A 125 3.08 28.26 2.28
C ARG A 125 1.71 28.49 1.66
N ASP A 126 1.66 29.01 0.43
CA ASP A 126 0.40 29.17 -0.27
C ASP A 126 -0.28 27.82 -0.50
N ARG A 127 -1.60 27.86 -0.64
CA ARG A 127 -2.39 26.68 -0.97
C ARG A 127 -3.30 26.98 -2.13
N ALA A 128 -3.47 26.00 -3.02
CA ALA A 128 -4.43 26.08 -4.09
C ALA A 128 -5.85 26.29 -3.54
N ILE A 129 -6.61 27.21 -4.14
CA ILE A 129 -7.94 27.57 -3.65
C ILE A 129 -8.95 26.42 -3.72
N SER A 130 -8.86 25.56 -4.73
CA SER A 130 -9.84 24.50 -4.98
C SER A 130 -9.46 23.13 -4.40
N THR A 131 -8.17 22.87 -4.22
CA THR A 131 -7.64 21.56 -3.81
C THR A 131 -6.86 21.62 -2.50
N GLY A 132 -6.37 22.80 -2.11
CA GLY A 132 -5.44 22.92 -0.99
C GLY A 132 -4.04 22.39 -1.26
N GLU A 133 -3.73 21.99 -2.50
CA GLU A 133 -2.39 21.56 -2.88
C GLU A 133 -1.36 22.66 -2.56
N THR A 134 -0.27 22.27 -1.91
CA THR A 134 0.88 23.13 -1.61
C THR A 134 1.78 23.26 -2.85
N PRO A 135 2.69 24.26 -2.90
CA PRO A 135 3.73 24.34 -3.92
C PRO A 135 4.51 23.03 -4.09
N LEU A 136 4.79 22.35 -2.97
CA LEU A 136 5.47 21.06 -2.93
C LEU A 136 4.65 19.95 -3.60
N LEU A 137 3.34 19.85 -3.28
CA LEU A 137 2.45 18.88 -3.91
C LEU A 137 2.29 19.14 -5.41
N LEU A 138 2.23 20.41 -5.85
CA LEU A 138 2.19 20.74 -7.27
C LEU A 138 3.47 20.33 -8.01
N ALA A 139 4.64 20.51 -7.39
CA ALA A 139 5.91 20.04 -7.96
C ALA A 139 5.96 18.50 -8.08
N ILE A 140 5.42 17.77 -7.09
CA ILE A 140 5.30 16.30 -7.14
C ILE A 140 4.33 15.87 -8.23
N LYS A 141 3.16 16.50 -8.33
CA LYS A 141 2.15 16.23 -9.37
C LYS A 141 2.69 16.52 -10.77
N GLY A 142 3.49 17.57 -10.89
CA GLY A 142 4.24 17.93 -12.09
C GLY A 142 5.44 17.02 -12.37
N GLN A 143 5.77 16.09 -11.48
CA GLN A 143 6.88 15.14 -11.59
C GLN A 143 8.25 15.84 -11.70
N ARG A 144 8.40 16.98 -11.00
CA ARG A 144 9.57 17.87 -11.09
C ARG A 144 10.51 17.66 -9.91
N LEU A 145 11.32 16.59 -9.96
CA LEU A 145 12.21 16.22 -8.84
C LEU A 145 13.11 17.37 -8.36
N GLN A 146 13.66 18.17 -9.28
CA GLN A 146 14.52 19.31 -8.93
C GLN A 146 13.75 20.43 -8.24
N ALA A 147 12.49 20.66 -8.62
CA ALA A 147 11.64 21.64 -7.95
C ALA A 147 11.23 21.17 -6.56
N VAL A 148 10.93 19.87 -6.41
CA VAL A 148 10.70 19.25 -5.09
C VAL A 148 11.90 19.46 -4.18
N ARG A 149 13.11 19.10 -4.65
CA ARG A 149 14.36 19.30 -3.91
C ARG A 149 14.53 20.74 -3.47
N TRP A 150 14.42 21.66 -4.42
CA TRP A 150 14.63 23.06 -4.15
C TRP A 150 13.61 23.60 -3.14
N LEU A 151 12.32 23.25 -3.26
CA LEU A 151 11.28 23.67 -2.30
C LEU A 151 11.55 23.14 -0.89
N LEU A 152 12.01 21.88 -0.76
CA LEU A 152 12.40 21.31 0.53
C LEU A 152 13.62 22.01 1.14
N GLU A 153 14.61 22.38 0.33
CA GLU A 153 15.77 23.19 0.75
C GLU A 153 15.35 24.59 1.23
N GLN A 154 14.28 25.17 0.65
CA GLN A 154 13.71 26.43 1.12
C GLN A 154 12.83 26.27 2.38
N GLY A 155 12.65 25.05 2.89
CA GLY A 155 11.88 24.78 4.11
C GLY A 155 10.39 24.51 3.89
N ALA A 156 9.98 24.08 2.69
CA ALA A 156 8.64 23.53 2.49
C ALA A 156 8.43 22.32 3.42
N ASN A 157 7.32 22.27 4.14
CA ASN A 157 7.03 21.16 5.05
C ASN A 157 6.60 19.92 4.26
N PRO A 158 7.34 18.79 4.33
CA PRO A 158 6.99 17.57 3.60
C PRO A 158 5.78 16.82 4.18
N ASN A 159 5.22 17.29 5.30
CA ASN A 159 4.03 16.72 5.93
C ASN A 159 2.76 17.56 5.69
N ASP A 160 2.85 18.67 4.94
CA ASP A 160 1.66 19.46 4.61
C ASP A 160 0.92 18.82 3.43
N GLY A 161 -0.14 18.08 3.75
CA GLY A 161 -1.07 17.52 2.76
C GLY A 161 -2.04 18.56 2.19
N ASP A 162 -2.78 18.17 1.15
CA ASP A 162 -3.85 18.97 0.55
C ASP A 162 -5.14 18.98 1.40
N ASP A 163 -6.25 19.49 0.87
CA ASP A 163 -7.52 19.54 1.60
C ASP A 163 -8.18 18.17 1.79
N ASP A 164 -7.71 17.16 1.06
CA ASP A 164 -8.11 15.76 1.18
C ASP A 164 -7.12 14.95 2.05
N GLN A 165 -6.17 15.65 2.70
CA GLN A 165 -5.10 15.09 3.53
C GLN A 165 -4.18 14.13 2.79
N VAL A 166 -3.99 14.34 1.49
CA VAL A 166 -2.97 13.59 0.76
C VAL A 166 -1.64 14.29 0.98
N LEU A 167 -0.81 13.69 1.82
CA LEU A 167 0.54 14.16 2.11
C LEU A 167 1.46 13.95 0.91
N PRO A 168 2.56 14.73 0.82
CA PRO A 168 3.59 14.56 -0.21
C PRO A 168 4.04 13.11 -0.42
N VAL A 169 4.31 12.35 0.65
CA VAL A 169 4.72 10.93 0.56
C VAL A 169 3.66 10.05 -0.12
N PHE A 170 2.38 10.25 0.19
CA PHE A 170 1.28 9.54 -0.47
C PHE A 170 1.13 9.96 -1.94
N ALA A 171 1.27 11.25 -2.23
CA ALA A 171 1.18 11.78 -3.58
C ALA A 171 2.25 11.18 -4.51
N THR A 172 3.49 10.98 -4.02
CA THR A 172 4.55 10.34 -4.82
C THR A 172 4.19 8.91 -5.24
N LEU A 173 3.41 8.20 -4.42
CA LEU A 173 2.98 6.81 -4.65
C LEU A 173 1.72 6.72 -5.53
N GLY A 174 1.31 7.81 -6.16
CA GLY A 174 0.15 7.83 -7.06
C GLY A 174 -1.18 8.05 -6.35
N MET A 175 -1.18 8.38 -5.05
CA MET A 175 -2.41 8.82 -4.40
C MET A 175 -2.81 10.20 -4.94
N ARG A 176 -3.94 10.26 -5.65
CA ARG A 176 -4.49 11.50 -6.19
C ARG A 176 -5.96 11.61 -5.78
N PRO A 177 -6.30 12.43 -4.79
CA PRO A 177 -7.67 12.60 -4.40
C PRO A 177 -8.41 13.43 -5.47
N ARG A 178 -9.73 13.28 -5.53
CA ARG A 178 -10.70 13.78 -6.53
C ARG A 178 -10.94 12.87 -7.75
N GLN A 179 -11.92 11.98 -7.60
CA GLN A 179 -13.08 11.84 -8.51
C GLN A 179 -14.30 11.38 -7.69
N VAL A 180 -15.51 11.67 -8.16
CA VAL A 180 -16.83 11.35 -7.54
C VAL A 180 -17.10 9.83 -7.45
N ARG A 181 -16.11 8.99 -7.73
CA ARG A 181 -16.18 7.52 -7.80
C ARG A 181 -15.34 6.88 -6.69
N PRO A 182 -15.59 5.61 -6.32
CA PRO A 182 -14.65 4.87 -5.47
C PRO A 182 -13.25 5.00 -6.07
N PHE A 183 -12.33 5.56 -5.27
CA PHE A 183 -10.97 5.84 -5.68
C PHE A 183 -10.17 4.55 -5.73
N ILE A 184 -9.76 4.13 -6.93
CA ILE A 184 -8.77 3.08 -7.12
C ILE A 184 -7.41 3.77 -7.14
N GLN A 185 -6.56 3.49 -6.15
CA GLN A 185 -5.19 3.99 -6.16
C GLN A 185 -4.41 3.26 -7.25
N VAL A 186 -3.95 4.01 -8.24
CA VAL A 186 -3.08 3.53 -9.30
C VAL A 186 -1.63 3.86 -8.92
N PRO A 187 -0.68 2.92 -9.10
CA PRO A 187 0.73 3.16 -8.83
C PRO A 187 1.26 4.36 -9.62
N SER A 188 2.32 4.95 -9.07
CA SER A 188 2.94 6.12 -9.68
C SER A 188 3.52 5.80 -11.06
N SER A 189 3.06 6.52 -12.09
CA SER A 189 3.63 6.47 -13.44
C SER A 189 4.95 7.22 -13.56
N TRP A 190 5.38 7.90 -12.49
CA TRP A 190 6.57 8.74 -12.49
C TRP A 190 7.83 7.89 -12.33
N ASP A 191 8.87 8.10 -13.13
CA ASP A 191 10.10 7.31 -13.02
C ASP A 191 10.85 7.53 -11.72
N TYR A 192 10.89 8.78 -11.24
CA TYR A 192 11.64 9.19 -10.06
C TYR A 192 10.80 9.26 -8.78
N TRP A 193 9.69 8.51 -8.73
CA TRP A 193 8.79 8.54 -7.58
C TRP A 193 9.52 8.12 -6.30
N PHE A 194 10.39 7.12 -6.39
CA PHE A 194 11.06 6.58 -5.22
C PHE A 194 12.15 7.52 -4.74
N GLU A 195 12.93 8.12 -5.64
CA GLU A 195 13.89 9.16 -5.31
C GLU A 195 13.22 10.37 -4.66
N CYS A 196 12.05 10.78 -5.17
CA CYS A 196 11.26 11.82 -4.55
C CYS A 196 10.76 11.42 -3.16
N PHE A 197 10.29 10.18 -2.99
CA PHE A 197 9.88 9.64 -1.70
C PHE A 197 11.05 9.64 -0.70
N ARG A 198 12.23 9.14 -1.10
CA ARG A 198 13.46 9.17 -0.29
C ARG A 198 13.83 10.59 0.13
N LEU A 199 13.74 11.53 -0.81
CA LEU A 199 14.04 12.93 -0.57
C LEU A 199 13.07 13.56 0.44
N LEU A 200 11.78 13.27 0.34
CA LEU A 200 10.79 13.73 1.33
C LEU A 200 11.11 13.18 2.72
N VAL A 201 11.38 11.88 2.82
CA VAL A 201 11.73 11.22 4.08
C VAL A 201 13.02 11.80 4.67
N SER A 202 14.06 12.05 3.86
CA SER A 202 15.30 12.68 4.33
C SER A 202 15.11 14.12 4.83
N HIS A 203 14.03 14.79 4.40
CA HIS A 203 13.63 16.10 4.89
C HIS A 203 12.58 16.04 6.02
N GLY A 204 12.35 14.86 6.62
CA GLY A 204 11.49 14.69 7.78
C GLY A 204 10.02 14.39 7.47
N ALA A 205 9.71 13.87 6.28
CA ALA A 205 8.38 13.33 6.02
C ALA A 205 8.10 12.13 6.93
N SER A 206 6.92 12.11 7.53
CA SER A 206 6.43 11.00 8.34
C SER A 206 5.99 9.85 7.44
N VAL A 207 6.45 8.64 7.75
CA VAL A 207 6.01 7.40 7.09
C VAL A 207 4.82 6.73 7.80
N HIS A 208 4.40 7.27 8.93
CA HIS A 208 3.39 6.67 9.81
C HIS A 208 1.99 7.27 9.62
N GLU A 209 1.86 8.28 8.77
CA GLU A 209 0.57 8.93 8.56
C GLU A 209 -0.41 8.02 7.80
N VAL A 210 -1.70 8.30 7.97
CA VAL A 210 -2.78 7.57 7.32
C VAL A 210 -3.58 8.55 6.46
N ALA A 211 -3.63 8.30 5.15
CA ALA A 211 -4.39 9.10 4.21
C ALA A 211 -5.59 8.29 3.69
N ARG A 212 -6.81 8.76 3.98
CA ARG A 212 -8.08 8.12 3.56
C ARG A 212 -8.18 6.64 3.96
N GLY A 213 -7.78 6.31 5.19
CA GLY A 213 -7.79 4.94 5.70
C GLY A 213 -6.69 4.04 5.14
N LYS A 214 -5.81 4.58 4.27
CA LYS A 214 -4.67 3.85 3.72
C LYS A 214 -3.39 4.25 4.44
N THR A 215 -2.64 3.25 4.87
CA THR A 215 -1.24 3.40 5.28
C THR A 215 -0.34 3.28 4.06
N LEU A 216 0.93 3.69 4.18
CA LEU A 216 1.93 3.51 3.13
C LEU A 216 2.07 2.04 2.67
N GLY A 217 1.95 1.07 3.59
CA GLY A 217 1.98 -0.36 3.29
C GLY A 217 0.77 -0.88 2.50
N THR A 218 -0.37 -0.18 2.53
CA THR A 218 -1.59 -0.61 1.83
C THR A 218 -1.69 -0.08 0.39
N LEU A 219 -0.71 0.70 -0.07
CA LEU A 219 -0.72 1.26 -1.43
C LEU A 219 -0.18 0.25 -2.44
N ASN A 220 -0.81 0.20 -3.60
CA ASN A 220 -0.35 -0.56 -4.74
C ASN A 220 0.84 0.14 -5.39
N LEU A 221 1.98 -0.56 -5.44
CA LEU A 221 3.22 -0.10 -6.07
C LEU A 221 3.46 -0.73 -7.45
N ILE A 222 2.63 -1.70 -7.85
CA ILE A 222 2.86 -2.53 -9.04
C ILE A 222 2.40 -1.80 -10.30
N SER A 223 3.36 -1.30 -11.07
CA SER A 223 3.11 -0.71 -12.38
C SER A 223 2.73 -1.76 -13.43
N SER A 224 1.66 -1.51 -14.20
CA SER A 224 1.30 -2.34 -15.36
C SER A 224 2.32 -2.27 -16.50
N CYS A 225 3.14 -1.21 -16.55
CA CYS A 225 4.24 -1.10 -17.49
C CYS A 225 5.52 -1.61 -16.81
N PRO A 226 6.15 -2.70 -17.30
CA PRO A 226 7.43 -3.17 -16.78
C PRO A 226 8.48 -2.09 -17.02
N LYS A 227 8.97 -1.48 -15.95
CA LYS A 227 10.19 -0.68 -16.02
C LYS A 227 11.35 -1.68 -16.16
N PRO A 228 12.21 -1.55 -17.18
CA PRO A 228 13.33 -2.47 -17.34
C PRO A 228 14.19 -2.44 -16.07
N PRO A 229 14.85 -3.54 -15.70
CA PRO A 229 15.83 -3.54 -14.62
C PRO A 229 16.79 -2.34 -14.75
N PRO A 230 17.18 -1.70 -13.64
CA PRO A 230 17.16 -2.22 -12.27
C PRO A 230 15.96 -1.75 -11.40
N TYR A 231 14.91 -1.14 -11.98
CA TYR A 231 13.91 -0.34 -11.24
C TYR A 231 12.85 -1.13 -10.44
N ASP A 232 13.24 -2.18 -9.70
CA ASP A 232 12.40 -2.83 -8.70
C ASP A 232 12.57 -2.16 -7.33
N TYR A 233 11.87 -1.05 -7.14
CA TYR A 233 11.93 -0.30 -5.89
C TYR A 233 11.17 -0.97 -4.73
N THR A 234 10.54 -2.13 -4.92
CA THR A 234 9.70 -2.75 -3.87
C THR A 234 10.53 -3.11 -2.65
N LEU A 235 11.66 -3.81 -2.86
CA LEU A 235 12.55 -4.19 -1.77
C LEU A 235 13.23 -2.96 -1.12
N ASP A 236 13.65 -1.99 -1.94
CA ASP A 236 14.26 -0.76 -1.43
C ASP A 236 13.28 0.08 -0.61
N TYR A 237 12.02 0.14 -1.04
CA TYR A 237 10.93 0.78 -0.33
C TYR A 237 10.67 0.11 1.02
N ILE A 238 10.57 -1.22 1.06
CA ILE A 238 10.45 -1.99 2.30
C ILE A 238 11.63 -1.70 3.24
N ASN A 239 12.86 -1.72 2.71
CA ASN A 239 14.06 -1.45 3.50
C ASN A 239 14.10 -0.03 4.06
N LEU A 240 13.66 0.96 3.27
CA LEU A 240 13.57 2.34 3.74
C LEU A 240 12.52 2.47 4.85
N LEU A 241 11.32 1.94 4.66
CA LEU A 241 10.29 1.94 5.69
C LEU A 241 10.79 1.29 6.99
N ARG A 242 11.51 0.16 6.87
CA ARG A 242 12.14 -0.51 8.01
C ARG A 242 13.16 0.38 8.71
N SER A 243 14.01 1.10 7.96
CA SER A 243 14.97 2.05 8.54
C SER A 243 14.30 3.23 9.26
N GLU A 244 13.06 3.56 8.88
CA GLU A 244 12.24 4.60 9.52
C GLU A 244 11.33 4.04 10.65
N ASN A 245 11.57 2.79 11.08
CA ASN A 245 10.81 2.06 12.09
C ASN A 245 9.31 1.95 11.78
N TYR A 246 8.93 1.82 10.51
CA TYR A 246 7.54 1.61 10.09
C TYR A 246 6.93 0.38 10.77
N VAL A 247 5.66 0.50 11.20
CA VAL A 247 4.99 -0.51 12.05
C VAL A 247 3.81 -1.20 11.35
N ASP A 248 3.23 -0.58 10.33
CA ASP A 248 1.97 -1.03 9.72
C ASP A 248 2.22 -2.01 8.55
N PHE A 249 3.27 -2.84 8.64
CA PHE A 249 3.61 -3.81 7.59
C PHE A 249 2.55 -4.92 7.44
N ASP A 250 1.77 -5.20 8.49
CA ASP A 250 0.71 -6.23 8.50
C ASP A 250 -0.68 -5.66 8.13
N MET A 251 -0.76 -4.41 7.68
CA MET A 251 -2.03 -3.81 7.27
C MET A 251 -2.40 -4.21 5.83
N CYS A 252 -3.70 -4.43 5.60
CA CYS A 252 -4.27 -4.64 4.27
C CYS A 252 -5.51 -3.74 4.06
N ASP A 253 -5.77 -3.35 2.81
CA ASP A 253 -7.00 -2.63 2.46
C ASP A 253 -8.18 -3.60 2.16
N GLU A 254 -9.38 -3.04 1.97
CA GLU A 254 -10.61 -3.80 1.68
C GLU A 254 -10.53 -4.68 0.42
N SER A 255 -9.61 -4.37 -0.48
CA SER A 255 -9.39 -5.15 -1.71
C SER A 255 -8.35 -6.27 -1.54
N GLY A 256 -7.74 -6.37 -0.35
CA GLY A 256 -6.66 -7.29 -0.02
C GLY A 256 -5.26 -6.75 -0.32
N TRP A 257 -5.12 -5.47 -0.73
CA TRP A 257 -3.80 -4.91 -1.03
C TRP A 257 -3.00 -4.68 0.25
N SER A 258 -1.76 -5.16 0.24
CA SER A 258 -0.80 -4.99 1.33
C SER A 258 0.61 -4.94 0.77
N ILE A 259 1.56 -4.53 1.60
CA ILE A 259 2.98 -4.49 1.22
C ILE A 259 3.53 -5.90 0.95
N PHE A 260 2.94 -6.91 1.59
CA PHE A 260 3.20 -8.30 1.30
C PHE A 260 2.78 -8.69 -0.12
N VAL A 261 1.61 -8.22 -0.57
CA VAL A 261 1.16 -8.44 -1.96
C VAL A 261 2.06 -7.71 -2.97
N ASN A 262 2.53 -6.50 -2.64
CA ASN A 262 3.55 -5.83 -3.47
C ASN A 262 4.84 -6.67 -3.54
N ALA A 263 5.30 -7.22 -2.41
CA ALA A 263 6.48 -8.07 -2.35
C ALA A 263 6.31 -9.35 -3.20
N LEU A 264 5.15 -10.00 -3.17
CA LEU A 264 4.85 -11.16 -4.02
C LEU A 264 5.08 -10.88 -5.51
N ARG A 265 4.78 -9.65 -5.93
CA ARG A 265 4.81 -9.19 -7.33
C ARG A 265 6.07 -8.43 -7.72
N SER A 266 7.07 -8.38 -6.84
CA SER A 266 8.40 -7.85 -7.14
C SER A 266 9.08 -8.76 -8.20
N PRO A 267 9.51 -8.22 -9.35
CA PRO A 267 9.99 -9.02 -10.48
C PRO A 267 11.24 -9.84 -10.17
N ASP A 268 12.22 -9.25 -9.47
CA ASP A 268 13.54 -9.86 -9.27
C ASP A 268 13.81 -10.23 -7.80
N HIS A 269 13.04 -9.69 -6.85
CA HIS A 269 13.35 -9.75 -5.43
C HIS A 269 12.22 -10.29 -4.55
N SER A 270 11.19 -10.90 -5.13
CA SER A 270 9.99 -11.36 -4.42
C SER A 270 10.31 -12.14 -3.13
N LEU A 271 11.09 -13.22 -3.23
CA LEU A 271 11.45 -14.03 -2.06
C LEU A 271 12.23 -13.24 -0.99
N LYS A 272 13.15 -12.36 -1.41
CA LYS A 272 13.96 -11.56 -0.48
C LYS A 272 13.11 -10.48 0.21
N ALA A 273 12.18 -9.87 -0.53
CA ALA A 273 11.23 -8.90 0.01
C ALA A 273 10.28 -9.55 1.03
N ILE A 274 9.76 -10.74 0.73
CA ILE A 274 8.90 -11.50 1.65
C ILE A 274 9.64 -11.87 2.93
N ARG A 275 10.87 -12.42 2.83
CA ARG A 275 11.71 -12.71 4.00
C ARG A 275 11.95 -11.47 4.85
N THR A 276 12.26 -10.35 4.20
CA THR A 276 12.46 -9.06 4.89
C THR A 276 11.21 -8.62 5.65
N LEU A 277 10.01 -8.85 5.12
CA LEU A 277 8.74 -8.54 5.79
C LEU A 277 8.46 -9.50 6.95
N VAL A 278 8.71 -10.79 6.79
CA VAL A 278 8.56 -11.78 7.88
C VAL A 278 9.51 -11.45 9.03
N ASP A 279 10.75 -11.03 8.73
CA ASP A 279 11.72 -10.57 9.74
C ASP A 279 11.22 -9.33 10.52
N THR A 280 10.28 -8.56 9.96
CA THR A 280 9.62 -7.43 10.66
C THR A 280 8.39 -7.84 11.47
N GLY A 281 8.07 -9.14 11.54
CA GLY A 281 6.93 -9.68 12.28
C GLY A 281 5.63 -9.76 11.49
N VAL A 282 5.66 -9.63 10.16
CA VAL A 282 4.47 -9.84 9.32
C VAL A 282 4.08 -11.32 9.34
N ASN A 283 2.81 -11.60 9.63
CA ASN A 283 2.30 -12.96 9.67
C ASN A 283 2.08 -13.52 8.24
N ALA A 284 3.04 -14.30 7.75
CA ALA A 284 2.98 -14.94 6.43
C ALA A 284 1.91 -16.04 6.29
N SER A 285 1.32 -16.53 7.40
CA SER A 285 0.24 -17.52 7.37
C SER A 285 -1.15 -16.91 7.56
N ARG A 286 -1.25 -15.57 7.53
CA ARG A 286 -2.52 -14.87 7.67
C ARG A 286 -3.52 -15.26 6.58
N ILE A 287 -4.78 -15.39 6.98
CA ILE A 287 -5.94 -15.54 6.10
C ILE A 287 -6.56 -14.16 5.91
N LEU A 288 -6.77 -13.77 4.65
CA LEU A 288 -7.40 -12.52 4.27
C LEU A 288 -8.92 -12.58 4.44
N ASP A 289 -9.57 -11.42 4.41
CA ASP A 289 -11.02 -11.30 4.64
C ASP A 289 -11.86 -12.02 3.58
N ASP A 290 -11.32 -12.19 2.36
CA ASP A 290 -11.94 -12.97 1.29
C ASP A 290 -11.65 -14.49 1.38
N GLY A 291 -10.93 -14.93 2.42
CA GLY A 291 -10.61 -16.33 2.68
C GLY A 291 -9.29 -16.80 2.07
N ARG A 292 -8.64 -15.99 1.22
CA ARG A 292 -7.36 -16.34 0.58
C ARG A 292 -6.20 -16.33 1.57
N THR A 293 -5.26 -17.23 1.37
CA THR A 293 -3.96 -17.23 2.06
C THR A 293 -2.91 -16.50 1.23
N TYR A 294 -1.78 -16.12 1.84
CA TYR A 294 -0.66 -15.62 1.06
C TYR A 294 -0.08 -16.67 0.09
N LEU A 295 -0.23 -17.97 0.37
CA LEU A 295 0.11 -19.04 -0.57
C LEU A 295 -0.79 -19.00 -1.82
N ALA A 296 -2.10 -18.78 -1.66
CA ALA A 296 -3.02 -18.61 -2.78
C ALA A 296 -2.65 -17.37 -3.63
N LEU A 297 -2.35 -16.24 -2.98
CA LEU A 297 -1.89 -15.03 -3.68
C LEU A 297 -0.55 -15.23 -4.40
N ALA A 298 0.37 -16.00 -3.82
CA ALA A 298 1.63 -16.35 -4.48
C ALA A 298 1.40 -17.27 -5.69
N ALA A 299 0.44 -18.20 -5.59
CA ALA A 299 -0.01 -19.06 -6.67
C ALA A 299 -0.71 -18.27 -7.81
N GLU A 300 -1.23 -17.08 -7.53
CA GLU A 300 -1.73 -16.15 -8.56
C GLU A 300 -0.60 -15.28 -9.15
N SER A 301 0.24 -14.70 -8.29
CA SER A 301 1.00 -13.50 -8.66
C SER A 301 2.51 -13.69 -8.80
N SER A 302 3.10 -14.73 -8.22
CA SER A 302 4.55 -14.96 -8.26
C SER A 302 4.92 -15.99 -9.33
N SER A 303 5.98 -15.74 -10.10
CA SER A 303 6.56 -16.75 -11.02
C SER A 303 7.57 -17.68 -10.35
N ASP A 304 8.02 -17.37 -9.12
CA ASP A 304 9.09 -18.09 -8.45
C ASP A 304 8.54 -19.17 -7.51
N VAL A 305 8.75 -20.46 -7.84
CA VAL A 305 8.32 -21.59 -6.99
C VAL A 305 8.93 -21.54 -5.59
N ARG A 306 10.11 -20.90 -5.41
CA ARG A 306 10.74 -20.75 -4.09
C ARG A 306 9.92 -19.88 -3.15
N VAL A 307 9.07 -18.99 -3.69
CA VAL A 307 8.13 -18.21 -2.89
C VAL A 307 7.02 -19.13 -2.34
N LEU A 308 6.47 -20.02 -3.16
CA LEU A 308 5.48 -21.01 -2.71
C LEU A 308 6.09 -21.93 -1.64
N GLN A 309 7.32 -22.40 -1.86
CA GLN A 309 8.07 -23.21 -0.88
C GLN A 309 8.19 -22.49 0.45
N TYR A 310 8.69 -21.26 0.43
CA TYR A 310 8.88 -20.48 1.65
C TYR A 310 7.57 -20.25 2.40
N LEU A 311 6.47 -19.89 1.71
CA LEU A 311 5.18 -19.67 2.36
C LEU A 311 4.59 -20.95 2.95
N TYR A 312 4.72 -22.07 2.23
CA TYR A 312 4.32 -23.39 2.72
C TYR A 312 5.03 -23.73 4.03
N ASP A 313 6.36 -23.59 4.05
CA ASP A 313 7.20 -23.85 5.21
C ASP A 313 6.95 -22.86 6.38
N ASN A 314 6.40 -21.67 6.09
CA ASN A 314 6.09 -20.63 7.08
C ASN A 314 4.58 -20.57 7.39
N GLY A 315 3.99 -21.72 7.68
CA GLY A 315 2.65 -21.84 8.27
C GLY A 315 1.49 -21.91 7.28
N CYS A 316 1.72 -21.80 5.96
CA CYS A 316 0.64 -21.98 4.98
C CYS A 316 0.33 -23.47 4.68
N ALA A 317 1.15 -24.43 5.10
CA ALA A 317 0.94 -25.86 4.86
C ALA A 317 -0.46 -26.34 5.32
N LEU A 318 -0.91 -25.91 6.50
CA LEU A 318 -2.23 -26.23 7.09
C LEU A 318 -3.41 -25.68 6.28
N HIS A 319 -3.15 -24.81 5.31
CA HIS A 319 -4.16 -24.14 4.50
C HIS A 319 -3.95 -24.39 3.00
N LEU A 320 -3.22 -25.44 2.63
CA LEU A 320 -2.93 -25.78 1.23
C LEU A 320 -4.21 -25.94 0.40
N ASN A 321 -5.22 -26.61 0.96
CA ASN A 321 -6.50 -26.90 0.31
C ASN A 321 -7.63 -25.97 0.77
N ARG A 322 -7.30 -24.87 1.47
CA ARG A 322 -8.30 -23.91 1.91
C ARG A 322 -8.95 -23.24 0.70
N GLN A 323 -10.27 -23.17 0.74
CA GLN A 323 -11.08 -22.46 -0.23
C GLN A 323 -11.32 -21.02 0.23
N ASP A 324 -11.23 -20.08 -0.70
CA ASP A 324 -11.67 -18.70 -0.48
C ASP A 324 -13.20 -18.55 -0.68
N LYS A 325 -13.69 -17.31 -0.67
CA LYS A 325 -15.13 -17.02 -0.83
C LYS A 325 -15.73 -17.45 -2.18
N TRP A 326 -14.91 -17.78 -3.17
CA TRP A 326 -15.33 -18.31 -4.47
C TRP A 326 -15.04 -19.80 -4.60
N GLY A 327 -14.62 -20.48 -3.54
CA GLY A 327 -14.26 -21.89 -3.59
C GLY A 327 -12.84 -22.15 -4.12
N TRP A 328 -12.06 -21.11 -4.45
CA TRP A 328 -10.75 -21.28 -5.07
C TRP A 328 -9.68 -21.67 -4.05
N THR A 329 -8.81 -22.59 -4.46
CA THR A 329 -7.61 -23.01 -3.72
C THR A 329 -6.35 -22.47 -4.41
N PRO A 330 -5.17 -22.48 -3.76
CA PRO A 330 -3.90 -22.17 -4.42
C PRO A 330 -3.69 -22.93 -5.75
N LEU A 331 -4.16 -24.17 -5.87
CA LEU A 331 -4.04 -24.96 -7.09
C LEU A 331 -4.85 -24.36 -8.26
N HIS A 332 -6.08 -23.90 -8.01
CA HIS A 332 -6.90 -23.21 -9.02
C HIS A 332 -6.19 -21.98 -9.59
N TYR A 333 -5.67 -21.11 -8.70
CA TYR A 333 -4.91 -19.91 -9.10
C TYR A 333 -3.65 -20.26 -9.88
N CYS A 334 -2.95 -21.31 -9.46
CA CYS A 334 -1.75 -21.75 -10.15
C CYS A 334 -2.06 -22.22 -11.58
N ILE A 335 -3.08 -23.05 -11.77
CA ILE A 335 -3.48 -23.56 -13.09
C ILE A 335 -3.87 -22.40 -14.00
N PHE A 336 -4.78 -21.52 -13.54
CA PHE A 336 -5.22 -20.37 -14.34
C PHE A 336 -4.05 -19.50 -14.82
N THR A 337 -3.05 -19.26 -13.97
CA THR A 337 -1.95 -18.35 -14.28
C THR A 337 -0.78 -18.99 -15.03
N GLU A 338 -0.65 -20.31 -15.00
CA GLU A 338 0.29 -21.06 -15.84
C GLU A 338 -0.25 -21.22 -17.26
N SER A 339 -1.56 -21.44 -17.41
CA SER A 339 -2.23 -21.51 -18.70
C SER A 339 -2.10 -20.19 -19.46
N GLY A 340 -1.30 -20.18 -20.53
CA GLY A 340 -1.09 -19.01 -21.38
C GLY A 340 0.30 -18.37 -21.27
N LYS A 341 1.13 -18.76 -20.30
CA LYS A 341 2.55 -18.37 -20.29
C LYS A 341 3.33 -19.18 -21.32
N ARG A 342 3.78 -18.53 -22.40
CA ARG A 342 4.75 -19.14 -23.33
C ARG A 342 6.09 -19.29 -22.62
N GLY A 343 6.43 -20.51 -22.20
CA GLY A 343 7.82 -20.86 -21.87
C GLY A 343 8.16 -21.26 -20.43
N ASP A 344 7.22 -21.63 -19.57
CA ASP A 344 7.55 -22.52 -18.43
C ASP A 344 7.19 -23.97 -18.79
N PRO A 345 8.11 -24.72 -19.45
CA PRO A 345 7.84 -26.10 -19.87
C PRO A 345 7.74 -27.09 -18.70
N MET A 346 7.99 -26.66 -17.46
CA MET A 346 8.19 -27.58 -16.35
C MET A 346 7.00 -27.62 -15.37
N MET A 347 6.08 -26.64 -15.44
CA MET A 347 4.90 -26.53 -14.57
C MET A 347 5.28 -26.62 -13.08
N ARG A 348 6.41 -26.01 -12.71
CA ARG A 348 7.08 -26.27 -11.41
C ARG A 348 6.19 -25.94 -10.22
N ARG A 349 5.38 -24.89 -10.34
CA ARG A 349 4.48 -24.43 -9.28
C ARG A 349 3.31 -25.39 -9.07
N VAL A 350 2.71 -25.89 -10.15
CA VAL A 350 1.65 -26.90 -10.10
C VAL A 350 2.18 -28.20 -9.51
N LYS A 351 3.30 -28.71 -10.04
CA LYS A 351 3.97 -29.91 -9.50
C LYS A 351 4.29 -29.76 -8.02
N TYR A 352 4.88 -28.64 -7.62
CA TYR A 352 5.17 -28.38 -6.22
C TYR A 352 3.93 -28.47 -5.33
N LEU A 353 2.80 -27.87 -5.74
CA LEU A 353 1.57 -27.94 -4.95
C LEU A 353 1.02 -29.37 -4.86
N LEU A 354 1.07 -30.14 -5.97
CA LEU A 354 0.66 -31.55 -5.98
C LEU A 354 1.58 -32.42 -5.13
N ASP A 355 2.89 -32.28 -5.24
CA ASP A 355 3.88 -32.97 -4.39
C ASP A 355 3.66 -32.68 -2.90
N LYS A 356 3.01 -31.56 -2.58
CA LYS A 356 2.63 -31.17 -1.23
C LYS A 356 1.22 -31.59 -0.82
N GLY A 357 0.45 -32.30 -1.65
CA GLY A 357 -0.88 -32.82 -1.33
C GLY A 357 -2.03 -31.89 -1.69
N ALA A 358 -1.86 -31.02 -2.69
CA ALA A 358 -2.97 -30.20 -3.19
C ALA A 358 -4.01 -31.09 -3.88
N ASN A 359 -5.27 -30.92 -3.53
CA ASN A 359 -6.37 -31.74 -4.04
C ASN A 359 -6.92 -31.14 -5.37
N PRO A 360 -6.79 -31.84 -6.49
CA PRO A 360 -7.26 -31.39 -7.80
C PRO A 360 -8.77 -31.64 -8.05
N GLU A 361 -9.50 -32.18 -7.07
CA GLU A 361 -10.95 -32.46 -7.15
C GLU A 361 -11.81 -31.47 -6.36
N ILE A 362 -11.19 -30.47 -5.71
CA ILE A 362 -11.94 -29.44 -4.97
C ILE A 362 -12.73 -28.58 -5.95
N ILE A 363 -14.04 -28.45 -5.72
CA ILE A 363 -14.93 -27.69 -6.60
C ILE A 363 -14.90 -26.21 -6.20
N ALA A 364 -14.69 -25.34 -7.17
CA ALA A 364 -14.79 -23.89 -7.07
C ALA A 364 -15.94 -23.33 -7.92
N ASP A 365 -16.38 -22.12 -7.59
CA ASP A 365 -17.38 -21.37 -8.35
C ASP A 365 -16.72 -20.34 -9.28
N GLU A 366 -17.54 -19.71 -10.15
CA GLU A 366 -17.09 -18.60 -10.99
C GLU A 366 -16.50 -17.45 -10.16
N HIS A 367 -15.32 -16.98 -10.58
CA HIS A 367 -14.57 -15.96 -9.86
C HIS A 367 -14.76 -14.58 -10.49
N GLU A 368 -15.49 -13.70 -9.79
CA GLU A 368 -15.85 -12.35 -10.28
C GLU A 368 -14.65 -11.53 -10.80
N ARG A 369 -13.47 -11.67 -10.17
CA ARG A 369 -12.25 -10.92 -10.54
C ARG A 369 -11.33 -11.64 -11.54
N VAL A 370 -11.60 -12.91 -11.86
CA VAL A 370 -10.77 -13.75 -12.73
C VAL A 370 -11.68 -14.27 -13.84
N PRO A 371 -11.86 -13.50 -14.93
CA PRO A 371 -12.77 -13.89 -16.00
C PRO A 371 -12.19 -15.09 -16.73
N ILE A 372 -12.83 -16.25 -16.58
CA ILE A 372 -12.53 -17.44 -17.39
C ILE A 372 -13.47 -17.38 -18.60
N PRO A 373 -12.97 -17.12 -19.82
CA PRO A 373 -13.84 -17.03 -20.98
C PRO A 373 -14.59 -18.36 -21.18
N THR A 374 -15.92 -18.32 -21.23
CA THR A 374 -16.77 -19.41 -21.73
C THR A 374 -16.65 -20.74 -20.97
N LEU A 375 -16.41 -20.73 -19.66
CA LEU A 375 -16.58 -21.95 -18.87
C LEU A 375 -18.09 -22.18 -18.67
N ASP A 376 -18.64 -23.18 -19.36
CA ASP A 376 -20.09 -23.45 -19.41
C ASP A 376 -20.70 -23.90 -18.07
N SER A 377 -19.86 -24.17 -17.06
CA SER A 377 -20.27 -24.66 -15.74
C SER A 377 -20.02 -23.60 -14.67
N ASP A 378 -21.06 -23.34 -13.87
CA ASP A 378 -21.00 -22.43 -12.72
C ASP A 378 -20.03 -22.93 -11.62
N CYS A 379 -19.76 -24.25 -11.61
CA CYS A 379 -18.84 -24.91 -10.69
C CYS A 379 -17.84 -25.80 -11.45
N PHE A 380 -16.59 -25.84 -11.04
CA PHE A 380 -15.53 -26.59 -11.71
C PHE A 380 -14.41 -27.03 -10.77
N THR A 381 -13.72 -28.10 -11.11
CA THR A 381 -12.50 -28.54 -10.42
C THR A 381 -11.25 -27.96 -11.09
N PRO A 382 -10.06 -28.04 -10.44
CA PRO A 382 -8.77 -27.79 -11.07
C PRO A 382 -8.57 -28.56 -12.39
N ILE A 383 -9.07 -29.80 -12.47
CA ILE A 383 -9.00 -30.62 -13.68
C ILE A 383 -9.86 -30.02 -14.79
N ASP A 384 -11.12 -29.70 -14.49
CA ASP A 384 -12.05 -29.10 -15.46
C ASP A 384 -11.51 -27.76 -15.98
N LEU A 385 -10.92 -26.96 -15.09
CA LEU A 385 -10.27 -25.70 -15.43
C LEU A 385 -9.09 -25.93 -16.38
N ALA A 386 -8.21 -26.88 -16.07
CA ALA A 386 -7.08 -27.22 -16.92
C ALA A 386 -7.53 -27.71 -18.31
N GLU A 387 -8.52 -28.59 -18.37
CA GLU A 387 -9.11 -29.11 -19.61
C GLU A 387 -9.68 -27.99 -20.48
N HIS A 388 -10.37 -27.04 -19.85
CA HIS A 388 -10.92 -25.90 -20.56
C HIS A 388 -9.81 -25.01 -21.12
N LEU A 389 -8.81 -24.67 -20.30
CA LEU A 389 -7.72 -23.78 -20.71
C LEU A 389 -6.81 -24.43 -21.75
N GLU A 390 -6.64 -25.74 -21.75
CA GLU A 390 -5.85 -26.47 -22.75
C GLU A 390 -6.37 -26.35 -24.17
N LYS A 391 -7.69 -26.15 -24.34
CA LYS A 391 -8.31 -25.88 -25.67
C LYS A 391 -7.70 -24.66 -26.36
N TYR A 392 -7.22 -23.70 -25.57
CA TYR A 392 -6.67 -22.44 -26.05
C TYR A 392 -5.14 -22.40 -25.90
N TRP A 393 -4.61 -22.99 -24.83
CA TRP A 393 -3.19 -23.01 -24.49
C TRP A 393 -2.76 -24.42 -24.07
N PRO A 394 -2.35 -25.29 -25.01
CA PRO A 394 -1.95 -26.65 -24.68
C PRO A 394 -0.67 -26.64 -23.84
N THR A 395 -0.78 -27.14 -22.61
CA THR A 395 0.30 -27.15 -21.60
C THR A 395 0.58 -28.55 -21.03
N GLY A 396 -0.35 -29.51 -21.17
CA GLY A 396 -0.24 -30.84 -20.56
C GLY A 396 -0.66 -30.87 -19.09
N LEU A 397 -1.33 -29.81 -18.61
CA LEU A 397 -1.85 -29.71 -17.23
C LEU A 397 -2.93 -30.75 -16.96
N THR A 398 -3.80 -31.03 -17.93
CA THR A 398 -4.87 -32.01 -17.77
C THR A 398 -4.30 -33.40 -17.50
N ASP A 399 -3.37 -33.85 -18.34
CA ASP A 399 -2.76 -35.17 -18.21
C ASP A 399 -2.00 -35.31 -16.89
N LEU A 400 -1.27 -34.26 -16.50
CA LEU A 400 -0.54 -34.21 -15.23
C LEU A 400 -1.49 -34.35 -14.03
N LEU A 401 -2.60 -33.60 -14.00
CA LEU A 401 -3.57 -33.66 -12.90
C LEU A 401 -4.30 -35.02 -12.87
N ARG A 402 -4.73 -35.53 -14.02
CA ARG A 402 -5.41 -36.83 -14.12
C ARG A 402 -4.51 -37.99 -13.70
N ASN A 403 -3.22 -37.94 -14.03
CA ASN A 403 -2.27 -38.96 -13.59
C ASN A 403 -2.05 -38.90 -12.07
N TYR A 404 -1.96 -37.71 -11.49
CA TYR A 404 -1.83 -37.53 -10.06
C TYR A 404 -3.03 -38.10 -9.27
N VAL A 405 -4.26 -37.93 -9.75
CA VAL A 405 -5.45 -38.52 -9.12
C VAL A 405 -5.48 -40.05 -9.23
N ARG A 406 -4.98 -40.61 -10.34
CA ARG A 406 -4.97 -42.06 -10.56
C ARG A 406 -3.95 -42.80 -9.70
N ASP A 407 -2.93 -42.09 -9.22
CA ASP A 407 -1.86 -42.65 -8.40
C ASP A 407 -2.21 -42.42 -6.92
N GLU A 408 -3.09 -43.28 -6.38
CA GLU A 408 -3.60 -43.15 -5.00
C GLU A 408 -2.44 -43.08 -3.98
N ASP A 409 -1.38 -43.86 -4.18
CA ASP A 409 -0.21 -43.90 -3.30
C ASP A 409 0.49 -42.53 -3.24
N VAL A 410 0.65 -41.84 -4.38
CA VAL A 410 1.30 -40.51 -4.44
C VAL A 410 0.47 -39.44 -3.72
N PHE A 411 -0.86 -39.47 -3.84
CA PHE A 411 -1.71 -38.51 -3.12
C PHE A 411 -1.66 -38.73 -1.61
N TYR A 412 -1.80 -39.98 -1.14
CA TYR A 412 -1.76 -40.29 0.29
C TYR A 412 -0.36 -40.04 0.89
N GLU A 413 0.73 -40.38 0.19
CA GLU A 413 2.09 -40.04 0.62
C GLU A 413 2.28 -38.51 0.75
N ALA A 414 1.73 -37.74 -0.20
CA ALA A 414 1.80 -36.29 -0.15
C ALA A 414 1.02 -35.70 1.03
N VAL A 415 -0.17 -36.26 1.35
CA VAL A 415 -0.98 -35.87 2.52
C VAL A 415 -0.28 -36.26 3.83
N GLU A 416 0.24 -37.49 3.95
CA GLU A 416 0.99 -37.94 5.13
C GLU A 416 2.23 -37.06 5.40
N SER A 417 2.88 -36.58 4.34
CA SER A 417 4.01 -35.66 4.47
C SER A 417 3.62 -34.32 5.12
N GLN A 418 2.37 -33.86 5.00
CA GLN A 418 1.88 -32.64 5.64
C GLN A 418 1.79 -32.79 7.16
N ASP A 419 1.32 -33.95 7.64
CA ASP A 419 1.16 -34.25 9.07
C ASP A 419 2.52 -34.40 9.78
N SER A 420 3.58 -34.66 9.01
CA SER A 420 4.96 -34.77 9.53
C SER A 420 5.67 -33.42 9.72
N VAL A 421 5.11 -32.32 9.22
CA VAL A 421 5.69 -30.98 9.40
C VAL A 421 5.44 -30.53 10.85
N PRO A 422 6.47 -30.35 11.68
CA PRO A 422 6.27 -29.94 13.06
C PRO A 422 5.56 -28.60 13.08
N ALA A 423 4.50 -28.50 13.88
CA ALA A 423 3.83 -27.25 14.19
C ALA A 423 4.82 -26.31 14.92
N THR A 424 5.69 -25.62 14.19
CA THR A 424 6.47 -24.52 14.73
C THR A 424 5.52 -23.34 14.88
N GLY A 425 4.89 -23.27 16.05
CA GLY A 425 3.83 -22.33 16.37
C GLY A 425 4.29 -20.97 16.88
N GLY A 426 3.28 -20.21 17.32
CA GLY A 426 3.42 -19.02 18.17
C GLY A 426 3.10 -17.71 17.48
#